data_AF-A0A6B2XEU8-F1
#
_entry.id   AF-A0A6B2XEU8-F1
#
_cell.length_a   1.000
_cell.length_b   1.000
_cell.length_c   1.000
_cell.angle_alpha   90.00
_cell.angle_beta   90.00
_cell.angle_gamma   90.00
#
_symmetry.space_group_name_H-M   'P 1'
#
loop_
_entity.id
_entity.type
_entity.pdbx_description
1 polymer ?
#
loop_
_entity_poly.entity_id
_entity_poly.type
_entity_poly.pdbx_seq_one_letter_code
_entity_poly.pdbx_strand_id
1 'polypeptide(L)'
;MSSLSTRLDALRGPVPATPHNARSLAALTANPGCRRRLLLDAAGIDKDALAVHLGHPLPPAKSPRAMTRGAQFEAQVKEEGGAELLSLLRDVLDLPLAEAAHTDLSVVGTHDKSLPLRHDRTRRLVLEAARGDGRKRTMLDHPVLRLTVAGHPVFLEPDLVAFQSQGVFHVVEIKSFAVIDGKAPGDKIAGAVLQGAAYIIALQNLLTYAGLGPGHVSTTLLLITPHNFSRRPVASTIDARQHIKSLRRQLNRLERVEDLLAQLPDGTTFDLAYDGTNPRTRTATRDRDDLTKAVNTTEARYRSTCRLHCQLTYFCRAQAREGQLVDVLGSSAREDLGSVETITTALGLAEGQLAAAPDQEDLAAALRHAEHIRTELFGGAA
;
A
#
# COMPACT_ATOMS: atom_id res chain seq x y z
N MET A 1 -21.25 16.74 -19.11
CA MET A 1 -20.80 15.88 -17.98
C MET A 1 -19.37 16.29 -17.63
N SER A 2 -19.12 16.60 -16.37
CA SER A 2 -17.77 16.90 -15.85
C SER A 2 -16.86 15.68 -16.04
N SER A 3 -15.62 15.87 -16.51
CA SER A 3 -14.65 14.77 -16.65
C SER A 3 -14.40 14.11 -15.28
N LEU A 4 -14.04 12.82 -15.24
CA LEU A 4 -13.71 12.14 -13.98
C LEU A 4 -12.69 12.94 -13.15
N SER A 5 -11.63 13.44 -13.80
CA SER A 5 -10.61 14.27 -13.15
C SER A 5 -11.23 15.49 -12.49
N THR A 6 -12.08 16.23 -13.20
CA THR A 6 -12.71 17.44 -12.67
C THR A 6 -13.60 17.14 -11.44
N ARG A 7 -14.30 16.00 -11.43
CA ARG A 7 -15.10 15.57 -10.27
C ARG A 7 -14.22 15.19 -9.07
N LEU A 8 -13.12 14.48 -9.30
CA LEU A 8 -12.15 14.13 -8.27
C LEU A 8 -11.43 15.36 -7.72
N ASP A 9 -11.11 16.33 -8.58
CA ASP A 9 -10.50 17.60 -8.20
C ASP A 9 -11.46 18.44 -7.33
N ALA A 10 -12.76 18.46 -7.64
CA ALA A 10 -13.76 19.14 -6.82
C ALA A 10 -13.84 18.60 -5.37
N LEU A 11 -13.65 17.27 -5.18
CA LEU A 11 -13.59 16.68 -3.85
C LEU A 11 -12.37 17.14 -3.05
N ARG A 12 -11.28 17.50 -3.71
CA ARG A 12 -10.03 17.92 -3.07
C ARG A 12 -9.93 19.44 -2.88
N GLY A 13 -10.65 20.19 -3.70
CA GLY A 13 -10.54 21.65 -3.76
C GLY A 13 -9.25 22.09 -4.47
N PRO A 14 -8.67 23.24 -4.09
CA PRO A 14 -7.55 23.87 -4.80
C PRO A 14 -6.19 23.18 -4.54
N VAL A 15 -6.14 22.20 -3.64
CA VAL A 15 -4.90 21.50 -3.27
C VAL A 15 -4.52 20.53 -4.39
N PRO A 16 -3.22 20.36 -4.73
CA PRO A 16 -2.79 19.31 -5.65
C PRO A 16 -3.06 17.91 -5.09
N ALA A 17 -3.25 16.93 -5.98
CA ALA A 17 -3.40 15.53 -5.59
C ALA A 17 -2.16 15.06 -4.83
N THR A 18 -2.34 14.40 -3.69
CA THR A 18 -1.27 13.65 -3.04
C THR A 18 -0.91 12.46 -3.93
N PRO A 19 0.34 12.37 -4.43
CA PRO A 19 0.73 11.28 -5.30
C PRO A 19 0.70 9.96 -4.53
N HIS A 20 0.25 8.90 -5.22
CA HIS A 20 0.46 7.57 -4.70
C HIS A 20 1.95 7.24 -4.67
N ASN A 21 2.34 6.44 -3.68
CA ASN A 21 3.59 5.72 -3.67
C ASN A 21 3.32 4.22 -3.44
N ALA A 22 4.35 3.39 -3.55
CA ALA A 22 4.23 1.95 -3.37
C ALA A 22 3.56 1.54 -2.04
N ARG A 23 3.77 2.31 -0.94
CA ARG A 23 3.10 2.06 0.35
C ARG A 23 1.60 2.37 0.28
N SER A 24 1.21 3.49 -0.33
CA SER A 24 -0.20 3.82 -0.51
C SER A 24 -0.93 2.82 -1.42
N LEU A 25 -0.21 2.24 -2.41
CA LEU A 25 -0.74 1.18 -3.27
C LEU A 25 -0.92 -0.13 -2.51
N ALA A 26 0.03 -0.49 -1.64
CA ALA A 26 -0.09 -1.63 -0.74
C ALA A 26 -1.35 -1.51 0.13
N ALA A 27 -1.64 -0.31 0.65
CA ALA A 27 -2.81 -0.06 1.47
C ALA A 27 -4.15 -0.31 0.76
N LEU A 28 -4.23 -0.11 -0.55
CA LEU A 28 -5.45 -0.41 -1.35
C LEU A 28 -5.85 -1.88 -1.24
N THR A 29 -4.85 -2.78 -1.18
CA THR A 29 -5.08 -4.22 -1.15
C THR A 29 -5.40 -4.76 0.24
N ALA A 30 -5.05 -4.03 1.30
CA ALA A 30 -5.23 -4.47 2.68
C ALA A 30 -6.71 -4.43 3.15
N ASN A 31 -7.49 -3.49 2.61
CA ASN A 31 -8.92 -3.39 2.92
C ASN A 31 -9.71 -2.92 1.68
N PRO A 32 -9.83 -3.79 0.65
CA PRO A 32 -10.40 -3.41 -0.63
C PRO A 32 -11.89 -3.05 -0.54
N GLY A 33 -12.58 -3.47 0.52
CA GLY A 33 -14.00 -3.17 0.72
C GLY A 33 -14.31 -1.75 1.19
N CYS A 34 -13.31 -0.96 1.59
CA CYS A 34 -13.54 0.35 2.19
C CYS A 34 -13.82 1.44 1.14
N ARG A 35 -15.10 1.83 1.00
CA ARG A 35 -15.55 2.84 0.02
C ARG A 35 -14.98 4.22 0.30
N ARG A 36 -14.98 4.66 1.57
CA ARG A 36 -14.33 5.90 2.01
C ARG A 36 -12.87 5.95 1.57
N ARG A 37 -12.11 4.88 1.81
CA ARG A 37 -10.70 4.83 1.41
C ARG A 37 -10.53 4.88 -0.10
N LEU A 38 -11.33 4.10 -0.85
CA LEU A 38 -11.30 4.10 -2.31
C LEU A 38 -11.50 5.50 -2.88
N LEU A 39 -12.49 6.23 -2.36
CA LEU A 39 -12.81 7.59 -2.80
C LEU A 39 -11.67 8.58 -2.48
N LEU A 40 -11.16 8.56 -1.25
CA LEU A 40 -10.09 9.46 -0.82
C LEU A 40 -8.76 9.18 -1.54
N ASP A 41 -8.49 7.92 -1.89
CA ASP A 41 -7.34 7.54 -2.69
C ASP A 41 -7.52 7.99 -4.15
N ALA A 42 -8.68 7.73 -4.76
CA ALA A 42 -8.96 8.17 -6.13
C ALA A 42 -8.86 9.70 -6.27
N ALA A 43 -9.40 10.45 -5.31
CA ALA A 43 -9.34 11.92 -5.31
C ALA A 43 -7.96 12.48 -4.92
N GLY A 44 -7.00 11.64 -4.52
CA GLY A 44 -5.67 12.08 -4.11
C GLY A 44 -5.71 12.98 -2.86
N ILE A 45 -6.57 12.66 -1.89
CA ILE A 45 -6.68 13.42 -0.64
C ILE A 45 -5.49 13.13 0.26
N ASP A 46 -4.91 14.18 0.86
CA ASP A 46 -3.92 14.10 1.93
C ASP A 46 -4.61 13.60 3.21
N LYS A 47 -4.64 12.28 3.36
CA LYS A 47 -5.31 11.62 4.49
C LYS A 47 -4.57 11.85 5.82
N ASP A 48 -3.28 12.17 5.79
CA ASP A 48 -2.53 12.51 7.00
C ASP A 48 -2.97 13.89 7.51
N ALA A 49 -3.01 14.89 6.62
CA ALA A 49 -3.53 16.21 6.96
C ALA A 49 -5.02 16.16 7.39
N LEU A 50 -5.83 15.36 6.68
CA LEU A 50 -7.23 15.12 7.04
C LEU A 50 -7.35 14.52 8.46
N ALA A 51 -6.55 13.50 8.77
CA ALA A 51 -6.55 12.86 10.09
C ALA A 51 -6.12 13.82 11.21
N VAL A 52 -5.09 14.64 10.96
CA VAL A 52 -4.64 15.69 11.89
C VAL A 52 -5.76 16.69 12.15
N HIS A 53 -6.40 17.19 11.10
CA HIS A 53 -7.46 18.20 11.23
C HIS A 53 -8.70 17.66 11.97
N LEU A 54 -9.04 16.39 11.73
CA LEU A 54 -10.10 15.67 12.46
C LEU A 54 -9.73 15.31 13.91
N GLY A 55 -8.52 15.64 14.38
CA GLY A 55 -8.07 15.35 15.75
C GLY A 55 -7.61 13.91 15.99
N HIS A 56 -7.32 13.16 14.93
CA HIS A 56 -6.88 11.75 14.99
C HIS A 56 -5.55 11.51 14.27
N PRO A 57 -4.47 12.24 14.60
CA PRO A 57 -3.19 12.09 13.92
C PRO A 57 -2.62 10.68 14.08
N LEU A 58 -1.97 10.16 13.03
CA LEU A 58 -1.11 9.00 13.17
C LEU A 58 0.16 9.36 13.95
N PRO A 59 0.71 8.45 14.78
CA PRO A 59 2.07 8.60 15.27
C PRO A 59 3.06 8.54 14.08
N PRO A 60 4.25 9.15 14.21
CA PRO A 60 5.26 9.14 13.16
C PRO A 60 5.58 7.72 12.68
N ALA A 61 5.41 7.46 11.38
CA ALA A 61 5.47 6.11 10.81
C ALA A 61 6.87 5.45 10.86
N LYS A 62 7.95 6.24 10.93
CA LYS A 62 9.33 5.74 11.01
C LYS A 62 10.17 6.60 11.94
N SER A 63 11.02 5.95 12.73
CA SER A 63 12.06 6.67 13.48
C SER A 63 13.18 7.11 12.54
N PRO A 64 13.82 8.27 12.78
CA PRO A 64 14.99 8.72 12.01
C PRO A 64 16.08 7.64 11.94
N ARG A 65 16.31 6.91 13.03
CA ARG A 65 17.26 5.79 13.09
C ARG A 65 16.92 4.65 12.14
N ALA A 66 15.64 4.34 11.93
CA ALA A 66 15.24 3.31 10.98
C ALA A 66 15.48 3.77 9.53
N MET A 67 15.29 5.05 9.23
CA MET A 67 15.59 5.63 7.92
C MET A 67 17.10 5.64 7.63
N THR A 68 17.91 6.12 8.57
CA THR A 68 19.38 6.14 8.44
C THR A 68 19.94 4.74 8.25
N ARG A 69 19.48 3.74 9.02
CA ARG A 69 19.91 2.34 8.85
C ARG A 69 19.51 1.78 7.47
N GLY A 70 18.34 2.17 6.97
CA GLY A 70 17.89 1.84 5.62
C GLY A 70 18.87 2.33 4.56
N ALA A 71 19.11 3.64 4.55
CA ALA A 71 20.00 4.28 3.58
C ALA A 71 21.45 3.76 3.67
N GLN A 72 21.97 3.52 4.87
CA GLN A 72 23.30 2.95 5.06
C GLN A 72 23.42 1.54 4.50
N PHE A 73 22.42 0.69 4.72
CA PHE A 73 22.43 -0.68 4.20
C PHE A 73 22.30 -0.69 2.68
N GLU A 74 21.44 0.16 2.12
CA GLU A 74 21.30 0.29 0.68
C GLU A 74 22.60 0.79 0.02
N ALA A 75 23.23 1.82 0.59
CA ALA A 75 24.52 2.31 0.12
C ALA A 75 25.58 1.20 0.14
N GLN A 76 25.70 0.47 1.27
CA GLN A 76 26.62 -0.66 1.40
C GLN A 76 26.41 -1.72 0.31
N VAL A 77 25.17 -2.10 0.01
CA VAL A 77 24.85 -3.08 -1.04
C VAL A 77 25.24 -2.59 -2.44
N LYS A 78 25.24 -1.27 -2.65
CA LYS A 78 25.55 -0.61 -3.93
C LYS A 78 27.00 -0.09 -4.02
N GLU A 79 27.83 -0.30 -3.00
CA GLU A 79 29.24 0.06 -3.03
C GLU A 79 29.98 -0.63 -4.20
N GLU A 80 31.11 -0.06 -4.61
CA GLU A 80 31.97 -0.59 -5.69
C GLU A 80 31.22 -0.86 -7.01
N GLY A 81 30.21 -0.04 -7.32
CA GLY A 81 29.39 -0.19 -8.52
C GLY A 81 28.42 -1.37 -8.47
N GLY A 82 28.07 -1.85 -7.27
CA GLY A 82 27.13 -2.94 -7.04
C GLY A 82 27.74 -4.33 -7.24
N ALA A 83 29.04 -4.50 -7.02
CA ALA A 83 29.72 -5.79 -7.21
C ALA A 83 29.15 -6.91 -6.31
N GLU A 84 28.94 -6.63 -5.02
CA GLU A 84 28.31 -7.58 -4.08
C GLU A 84 26.87 -7.90 -4.50
N LEU A 85 26.09 -6.86 -4.86
CA LEU A 85 24.73 -7.03 -5.38
C LEU A 85 24.69 -7.92 -6.63
N LEU A 86 25.60 -7.70 -7.58
CA LEU A 86 25.71 -8.53 -8.78
C LEU A 86 26.08 -9.98 -8.47
N SER A 87 26.98 -10.21 -7.50
CA SER A 87 27.31 -11.57 -7.05
C SER A 87 26.07 -12.28 -6.49
N LEU A 88 25.33 -11.61 -5.61
CA LEU A 88 24.10 -12.15 -5.04
C LEU A 88 23.04 -12.46 -6.10
N LEU A 89 22.89 -11.59 -7.10
CA LEU A 89 21.94 -11.79 -8.20
C LEU A 89 22.38 -12.93 -9.13
N ARG A 90 23.69 -13.09 -9.37
CA ARG A 90 24.23 -14.23 -10.13
C ARG A 90 23.91 -15.56 -9.45
N ASP A 91 24.11 -15.64 -8.15
CA ASP A 91 23.87 -16.86 -7.38
C ASP A 91 22.38 -17.25 -7.38
N VAL A 92 21.47 -16.27 -7.33
CA VAL A 92 20.02 -16.53 -7.25
C VAL A 92 19.36 -16.75 -8.62
N LEU A 93 19.94 -16.19 -9.69
CA LEU A 93 19.39 -16.27 -11.04
C LEU A 93 20.19 -17.17 -11.98
N ASP A 94 21.23 -17.85 -11.50
CA ASP A 94 22.17 -18.69 -12.26
C ASP A 94 22.77 -17.95 -13.48
N LEU A 95 23.23 -16.70 -13.28
CA LEU A 95 23.69 -15.86 -14.39
C LEU A 95 25.15 -16.16 -14.82
N PRO A 96 25.45 -16.14 -16.13
CA PRO A 96 26.83 -16.29 -16.62
C PRO A 96 27.71 -15.07 -16.29
N LEU A 97 29.01 -15.31 -16.06
CA LEU A 97 30.00 -14.30 -15.65
C LEU A 97 30.18 -13.13 -16.64
N ALA A 98 29.91 -13.33 -17.92
CA ALA A 98 30.22 -12.38 -19.00
C ALA A 98 29.32 -11.12 -19.04
N GLU A 99 28.31 -11.02 -18.18
CA GLU A 99 27.31 -9.95 -18.24
C GLU A 99 27.35 -9.09 -16.96
N ALA A 100 27.90 -7.87 -17.09
CA ALA A 100 27.89 -6.87 -16.02
C ALA A 100 28.03 -5.45 -16.56
N ALA A 101 26.91 -4.72 -16.69
CA ALA A 101 26.91 -3.28 -16.85
C ALA A 101 25.87 -2.62 -15.91
N HIS A 102 26.35 -1.75 -15.03
CA HIS A 102 25.56 -0.98 -14.07
C HIS A 102 25.26 0.43 -14.63
N THR A 103 24.03 0.92 -14.49
CA THR A 103 23.67 2.29 -14.87
C THR A 103 22.77 2.90 -13.80
N ASP A 104 23.30 3.89 -13.08
CA ASP A 104 22.54 4.71 -12.13
C ASP A 104 21.75 5.81 -12.86
N LEU A 105 20.45 5.88 -12.58
CA LEU A 105 19.51 6.85 -13.15
C LEU A 105 19.15 8.00 -12.21
N SER A 106 19.61 7.95 -10.95
CA SER A 106 19.50 9.06 -10.00
C SER A 106 20.42 10.24 -10.37
N VAL A 107 21.46 10.00 -11.18
CA VAL A 107 22.40 11.04 -11.67
C VAL A 107 21.75 12.17 -12.48
N VAL A 108 20.53 11.96 -12.98
CA VAL A 108 19.75 12.97 -13.73
C VAL A 108 18.96 13.90 -12.78
N GLY A 109 18.92 13.58 -11.48
CA GLY A 109 18.25 14.33 -10.43
C GLY A 109 17.49 13.42 -9.46
N THR A 110 17.21 13.90 -8.25
CA THR A 110 16.49 13.14 -7.21
C THR A 110 15.19 13.82 -6.77
N HIS A 111 14.81 14.92 -7.43
CA HIS A 111 13.64 15.73 -7.07
C HIS A 111 12.41 15.40 -7.94
N ASP A 112 11.20 15.61 -7.41
CA ASP A 112 9.92 15.31 -8.06
C ASP A 112 9.80 15.87 -9.49
N LYS A 113 10.34 17.08 -9.74
CA LYS A 113 10.32 17.72 -11.07
C LYS A 113 11.14 16.97 -12.12
N SER A 114 12.10 16.14 -11.70
CA SER A 114 12.94 15.31 -12.58
C SER A 114 12.31 13.93 -12.87
N LEU A 115 11.24 13.54 -12.17
CA LEU A 115 10.61 12.22 -12.33
C LEU A 115 10.15 11.94 -13.76
N PRO A 116 9.49 12.86 -14.49
CA PRO A 116 9.10 12.59 -15.87
C PRO A 116 10.31 12.36 -16.79
N LEU A 117 11.36 13.17 -16.65
CA LEU A 117 12.59 13.03 -17.44
C LEU A 117 13.31 11.72 -17.13
N ARG A 118 13.41 11.34 -15.85
CA ARG A 118 13.97 10.06 -15.42
C ARG A 118 13.13 8.88 -15.90
N HIS A 119 11.81 9.02 -15.93
CA HIS A 119 10.92 8.02 -16.49
C HIS A 119 11.16 7.82 -17.98
N ASP A 120 11.28 8.89 -18.76
CA ASP A 120 11.58 8.80 -20.19
C ASP A 120 12.93 8.12 -20.46
N ARG A 121 13.95 8.45 -19.66
CA ARG A 121 15.26 7.79 -19.72
C ARG A 121 15.17 6.31 -19.35
N THR A 122 14.44 5.98 -18.28
CA THR A 122 14.19 4.59 -17.85
C THR A 122 13.52 3.81 -18.95
N ARG A 123 12.43 4.35 -19.52
CA ARG A 123 11.67 3.75 -20.60
C ARG A 123 12.55 3.47 -21.82
N ARG A 124 13.36 4.44 -22.26
CA ARG A 124 14.27 4.24 -23.38
C ARG A 124 15.23 3.07 -23.14
N LEU A 125 15.89 3.03 -21.98
CA LEU A 125 16.88 1.99 -21.66
C LEU A 125 16.25 0.60 -21.51
N VAL A 126 15.06 0.51 -20.91
CA VAL A 126 14.31 -0.75 -20.80
C VAL A 126 13.92 -1.26 -22.18
N LEU A 127 13.46 -0.38 -23.09
CA LEU A 127 13.05 -0.79 -24.43
C LEU A 127 14.22 -1.14 -25.35
N GLU A 128 15.35 -0.42 -25.25
CA GLU A 128 16.62 -0.79 -25.91
C GLU A 128 17.04 -2.21 -25.49
N ALA A 129 17.08 -2.47 -24.18
CA ALA A 129 17.41 -3.79 -23.65
C ALA A 129 16.42 -4.87 -24.13
N ALA A 130 15.12 -4.61 -23.99
CA ALA A 130 14.08 -5.58 -24.36
C ALA A 130 14.11 -6.00 -25.84
N ARG A 131 14.57 -5.12 -26.72
CA ARG A 131 14.67 -5.37 -28.18
C ARG A 131 16.01 -5.97 -28.60
N GLY A 132 17.00 -5.99 -27.72
CA GLY A 132 18.38 -6.35 -28.07
C GLY A 132 19.15 -5.23 -28.78
N ASP A 133 18.57 -4.02 -28.85
CA ASP A 133 19.13 -2.86 -29.52
C ASP A 133 19.98 -2.04 -28.53
N GLY A 134 21.15 -2.55 -28.14
CA GLY A 134 22.04 -1.80 -27.24
C GLY A 134 23.18 -2.59 -26.61
N ARG A 135 23.99 -1.90 -25.79
CA ARG A 135 24.97 -2.58 -24.92
C ARG A 135 24.21 -3.53 -23.99
N LYS A 136 24.77 -4.73 -23.73
CA LYS A 136 24.26 -5.64 -22.70
C LYS A 136 24.23 -4.89 -21.36
N ARG A 137 23.04 -4.44 -20.94
CA ARG A 137 22.82 -3.71 -19.70
C ARG A 137 22.28 -4.68 -18.66
N THR A 138 23.00 -4.80 -17.56
CA THR A 138 22.73 -5.78 -16.53
C THR A 138 21.85 -5.18 -15.44
N MET A 139 22.02 -3.90 -15.09
CA MET A 139 21.37 -3.31 -13.92
C MET A 139 20.99 -1.85 -14.15
N LEU A 140 19.72 -1.51 -13.90
CA LEU A 140 19.25 -0.12 -13.82
C LEU A 140 18.99 0.23 -12.35
N ASP A 141 19.76 1.18 -11.83
CA ASP A 141 19.66 1.65 -10.45
C ASP A 141 18.80 2.91 -10.36
N HIS A 142 17.92 2.93 -9.36
CA HIS A 142 16.85 3.92 -9.18
C HIS A 142 16.08 4.28 -10.47
N PRO A 143 15.57 3.29 -11.22
CA PRO A 143 14.72 3.55 -12.37
C PRO A 143 13.41 4.22 -11.95
N VAL A 144 12.80 4.98 -12.85
CA VAL A 144 11.48 5.56 -12.62
C VAL A 144 10.47 4.88 -13.54
N LEU A 145 9.58 4.11 -12.94
CA LEU A 145 8.46 3.47 -13.61
C LEU A 145 7.18 4.30 -13.43
N ARG A 146 6.16 4.03 -14.26
CA ARG A 146 4.89 4.76 -14.21
C ARG A 146 3.71 3.78 -14.13
N LEU A 147 2.83 4.02 -13.17
CA LEU A 147 1.49 3.44 -13.12
C LEU A 147 0.44 4.51 -13.37
N THR A 148 -0.75 4.09 -13.79
CA THR A 148 -1.95 4.94 -13.78
C THR A 148 -2.81 4.51 -12.60
N VAL A 149 -3.25 5.48 -11.78
CA VAL A 149 -4.10 5.23 -10.62
C VAL A 149 -5.24 6.24 -10.65
N ALA A 150 -6.48 5.76 -10.77
CA ALA A 150 -7.67 6.60 -10.96
C ALA A 150 -7.50 7.65 -12.09
N GLY A 151 -6.85 7.26 -13.19
CA GLY A 151 -6.58 8.15 -14.33
C GLY A 151 -5.34 9.05 -14.19
N HIS A 152 -4.69 9.10 -13.02
CA HIS A 152 -3.51 9.93 -12.79
C HIS A 152 -2.19 9.15 -12.89
N PRO A 153 -1.14 9.73 -13.50
CA PRO A 153 0.17 9.09 -13.53
C PRO A 153 0.83 9.13 -12.15
N VAL A 154 1.36 7.98 -11.75
CA VAL A 154 2.07 7.77 -10.49
C VAL A 154 3.45 7.24 -10.82
N PHE A 155 4.47 8.02 -10.46
CA PHE A 155 5.86 7.62 -10.63
C PHE A 155 6.32 6.79 -9.45
N LEU A 156 7.00 5.69 -9.76
CA LEU A 156 7.49 4.71 -8.81
C LEU A 156 8.99 4.54 -9.01
N GLU A 157 9.75 4.57 -7.92
CA GLU A 157 11.19 4.33 -7.92
C GLU A 157 11.49 3.00 -7.21
N PRO A 158 11.62 1.88 -7.94
CA PRO A 158 12.23 0.67 -7.39
C PRO A 158 13.67 0.94 -6.99
N ASP A 159 14.18 0.16 -6.03
CA ASP A 159 15.59 0.26 -5.64
C ASP A 159 16.50 -0.17 -6.82
N LEU A 160 16.07 -1.19 -7.58
CA LEU A 160 16.75 -1.64 -8.80
C LEU A 160 15.78 -2.39 -9.74
N VAL A 161 15.83 -2.11 -11.04
CA VAL A 161 15.31 -3.03 -12.07
C VAL A 161 16.49 -3.82 -12.59
N ALA A 162 16.57 -5.06 -12.13
CA ALA A 162 17.58 -5.99 -12.54
C ALA A 162 17.27 -6.50 -13.94
N PHE A 163 18.31 -6.48 -14.75
CA PHE A 163 18.78 -7.62 -15.52
C PHE A 163 17.75 -8.33 -16.37
N GLN A 164 17.92 -8.19 -17.68
CA GLN A 164 17.33 -9.11 -18.61
C GLN A 164 18.12 -10.44 -18.54
N SER A 165 17.62 -11.43 -17.78
CA SER A 165 18.13 -12.80 -17.86
C SER A 165 17.34 -13.56 -18.90
N GLN A 166 18.02 -14.10 -19.91
CA GLN A 166 17.36 -14.89 -20.97
C GLN A 166 16.14 -14.18 -21.59
N GLY A 167 16.15 -12.85 -21.67
CA GLY A 167 15.02 -12.08 -22.19
C GLY A 167 14.03 -11.53 -21.15
N VAL A 168 14.19 -11.84 -19.86
CA VAL A 168 13.23 -11.52 -18.79
C VAL A 168 13.79 -10.54 -17.78
N PHE A 169 13.07 -9.45 -17.51
CA PHE A 169 13.40 -8.45 -16.48
C PHE A 169 12.97 -8.90 -15.08
N HIS A 170 13.77 -8.53 -14.08
CA HIS A 170 13.49 -8.80 -12.66
C HIS A 170 13.44 -7.49 -11.86
N VAL A 171 12.54 -7.42 -10.88
CA VAL A 171 12.52 -6.31 -9.91
C VAL A 171 13.28 -6.76 -8.67
N VAL A 172 14.17 -5.88 -8.19
CA VAL A 172 14.94 -6.10 -6.95
C VAL A 172 14.58 -5.01 -5.96
N GLU A 173 14.28 -5.41 -4.72
CA GLU A 173 14.04 -4.51 -3.60
C GLU A 173 15.08 -4.73 -2.52
N ILE A 174 15.64 -3.63 -2.00
CA ILE A 174 16.61 -3.65 -0.91
C ILE A 174 15.88 -3.20 0.35
N LYS A 175 15.95 -4.01 1.41
CA LYS A 175 15.27 -3.72 2.68
C LYS A 175 16.18 -4.00 3.86
N SER A 176 16.21 -3.09 4.81
CA SER A 176 17.11 -3.15 5.97
C SER A 176 16.52 -3.90 7.18
N PHE A 177 15.50 -4.75 6.99
CA PHE A 177 15.02 -5.63 8.05
C PHE A 177 15.74 -6.97 7.96
N ALA A 178 16.21 -7.48 9.10
CA ALA A 178 16.92 -8.74 9.15
C ALA A 178 16.01 -9.93 8.86
N VAL A 179 16.55 -10.91 8.14
CA VAL A 179 16.05 -12.29 8.11
C VAL A 179 16.79 -13.04 9.21
N ILE A 180 16.09 -13.46 10.26
CA ILE A 180 16.67 -14.15 11.42
C ILE A 180 16.36 -15.64 11.28
N ASP A 181 17.40 -16.47 11.20
CA ASP A 181 17.28 -17.93 11.06
C ASP A 181 16.36 -18.33 9.90
N GLY A 182 16.51 -17.63 8.76
CA GLY A 182 15.68 -17.82 7.56
C GLY A 182 14.26 -17.24 7.65
N LYS A 183 13.89 -16.59 8.76
CA LYS A 183 12.57 -16.00 8.98
C LYS A 183 12.65 -14.47 9.06
N ALA A 184 12.00 -13.80 8.11
CA ALA A 184 11.79 -12.35 8.22
C ALA A 184 10.42 -12.03 8.85
N PRO A 185 10.26 -10.82 9.44
CA PRO A 185 8.97 -10.38 9.99
C PRO A 185 7.89 -10.36 8.89
N GLY A 186 6.80 -11.11 9.07
CA GLY A 186 5.80 -11.34 8.03
C GLY A 186 5.11 -10.07 7.53
N ASP A 187 4.88 -9.10 8.41
CA ASP A 187 4.32 -7.79 8.07
C ASP A 187 5.25 -6.98 7.15
N LYS A 188 6.56 -7.04 7.39
CA LYS A 188 7.57 -6.36 6.56
C LYS A 188 7.74 -7.04 5.21
N ILE A 189 7.70 -8.37 5.17
CA ILE A 189 7.71 -9.12 3.90
C ILE A 189 6.46 -8.77 3.09
N ALA A 190 5.27 -8.85 3.67
CA ALA A 190 4.02 -8.53 2.97
C ALA A 190 4.05 -7.09 2.40
N GLY A 191 4.57 -6.14 3.18
CA GLY A 191 4.82 -4.77 2.71
C GLY A 191 5.77 -4.72 1.50
N ALA A 192 6.92 -5.38 1.58
CA ALA A 192 7.92 -5.40 0.49
C ALA A 192 7.38 -6.07 -0.78
N VAL A 193 6.64 -7.18 -0.66
CA VAL A 193 6.05 -7.89 -1.80
C VAL A 193 4.98 -7.04 -2.48
N LEU A 194 4.17 -6.29 -1.72
CA LEU A 194 3.19 -5.36 -2.30
C LEU A 194 3.86 -4.20 -3.05
N GLN A 195 4.97 -3.66 -2.51
CA GLN A 195 5.75 -2.65 -3.22
C GLN A 195 6.33 -3.22 -4.52
N GLY A 196 6.96 -4.40 -4.45
CA GLY A 196 7.48 -5.12 -5.61
C GLY A 196 6.41 -5.43 -6.67
N ALA A 197 5.21 -5.82 -6.25
CA ALA A 197 4.10 -6.06 -7.16
C ALA A 197 3.70 -4.79 -7.95
N ALA A 198 3.73 -3.61 -7.32
CA ALA A 198 3.47 -2.35 -8.01
C ALA A 198 4.53 -2.06 -9.08
N TYR A 199 5.80 -2.29 -8.77
CA TYR A 199 6.90 -2.12 -9.72
C TYR A 199 6.83 -3.13 -10.88
N ILE A 200 6.53 -4.39 -10.60
CA ILE A 200 6.34 -5.44 -11.62
C ILE A 200 5.20 -5.04 -12.57
N ILE A 201 4.05 -4.60 -12.05
CA ILE A 201 2.93 -4.13 -12.89
C ILE A 201 3.35 -2.93 -13.74
N ALA A 202 4.08 -1.97 -13.16
CA ALA A 202 4.51 -0.77 -13.87
C ALA A 202 5.44 -1.11 -15.04
N LEU A 203 6.37 -2.05 -14.83
CA LEU A 203 7.27 -2.53 -15.88
C LEU A 203 6.54 -3.35 -16.94
N GLN A 204 5.61 -4.23 -16.54
CA GLN A 204 4.78 -4.99 -17.47
C GLN A 204 3.95 -4.06 -18.35
N ASN A 205 3.36 -3.02 -17.78
CA ASN A 205 2.60 -2.02 -18.54
C ASN A 205 3.51 -1.28 -19.52
N LEU A 206 4.70 -0.84 -19.09
CA LEU A 206 5.69 -0.18 -19.96
C LEU A 206 6.01 -1.02 -21.21
N LEU A 207 6.31 -2.31 -21.02
CA LEU A 207 6.61 -3.22 -22.13
C LEU A 207 5.37 -3.51 -23.00
N THR A 208 4.20 -3.70 -22.38
CA THR A 208 2.93 -3.92 -23.10
C THR A 208 2.57 -2.74 -23.99
N TYR A 209 2.73 -1.50 -23.51
CA TYR A 209 2.53 -0.30 -24.33
C TYR A 209 3.49 -0.19 -25.52
N ALA A 210 4.63 -0.86 -25.46
CA ALA A 210 5.61 -0.91 -26.54
C ALA A 210 5.42 -2.13 -27.47
N GLY A 211 4.33 -2.89 -27.31
CA GLY A 211 4.01 -4.07 -28.13
C GLY A 211 4.68 -5.38 -27.67
N LEU A 212 5.32 -5.39 -26.50
CA LEU A 212 5.96 -6.58 -25.94
C LEU A 212 5.05 -7.24 -24.91
N GLY A 213 5.02 -8.58 -24.84
CA GLY A 213 4.18 -9.29 -23.88
C GLY A 213 4.61 -9.10 -22.42
N PRO A 214 3.70 -9.19 -21.43
CA PRO A 214 4.04 -9.05 -20.01
C PRO A 214 4.93 -10.17 -19.47
N GLY A 215 5.10 -11.27 -20.22
CA GLY A 215 6.00 -12.38 -19.90
C GLY A 215 7.49 -12.02 -19.95
N HIS A 216 7.84 -10.85 -20.51
CA HIS A 216 9.20 -10.30 -20.42
C HIS A 216 9.53 -9.77 -19.02
N VAL A 217 8.61 -9.83 -18.05
CA VAL A 217 8.87 -9.44 -16.66
C VAL A 217 8.54 -10.59 -15.74
N SER A 218 9.52 -11.03 -14.95
CA SER A 218 9.33 -12.04 -13.94
C SER A 218 8.33 -11.59 -12.88
N THR A 219 7.47 -12.50 -12.45
CA THR A 219 6.58 -12.28 -11.31
C THR A 219 7.25 -12.62 -9.97
N THR A 220 8.50 -13.06 -10.00
CA THR A 220 9.32 -13.33 -8.81
C THR A 220 10.07 -12.07 -8.42
N LEU A 221 9.77 -11.55 -7.24
CA LEU A 221 10.48 -10.44 -6.63
C LEU A 221 11.79 -10.94 -6.04
N LEU A 222 12.88 -10.22 -6.27
CA LEU A 222 14.16 -10.44 -5.61
C LEU A 222 14.29 -9.47 -4.44
N LEU A 223 14.57 -10.00 -3.25
CA LEU A 223 14.65 -9.22 -2.02
C LEU A 223 16.06 -9.35 -1.43
N ILE A 224 16.72 -8.22 -1.25
CA ILE A 224 18.03 -8.12 -0.60
C ILE A 224 17.84 -7.61 0.83
N THR A 225 18.25 -8.42 1.80
CA THR A 225 18.09 -8.13 3.24
C THR A 225 19.34 -8.49 4.02
N PRO A 226 19.60 -7.87 5.19
CA PRO A 226 20.65 -8.31 6.09
C PRO A 226 20.41 -9.73 6.62
N HIS A 227 21.47 -10.53 6.67
CA HIS A 227 21.48 -11.87 7.25
C HIS A 227 21.67 -11.82 8.77
N ASN A 228 20.71 -12.39 9.51
CA ASN A 228 20.70 -12.43 10.97
C ASN A 228 20.96 -11.04 11.59
N PHE A 229 21.84 -10.97 12.58
CA PHE A 229 22.21 -9.71 13.24
C PHE A 229 23.39 -9.00 12.56
N SER A 230 23.84 -9.49 11.41
CA SER A 230 24.94 -8.90 10.64
C SER A 230 24.44 -7.90 9.60
N ARG A 231 25.34 -7.12 9.01
CA ARG A 231 25.06 -6.32 7.81
C ARG A 231 25.38 -7.04 6.51
N ARG A 232 25.69 -8.34 6.55
CA ARG A 232 25.96 -9.11 5.35
C ARG A 232 24.66 -9.23 4.55
N PRO A 233 24.59 -8.77 3.30
CA PRO A 233 23.41 -8.91 2.49
C PRO A 233 23.22 -10.36 2.04
N VAL A 234 21.96 -10.77 1.96
CA VAL A 234 21.52 -12.03 1.35
C VAL A 234 20.37 -11.74 0.40
N ALA A 235 20.34 -12.47 -0.71
CA ALA A 235 19.26 -12.43 -1.67
C ALA A 235 18.26 -13.56 -1.43
N SER A 236 16.99 -13.26 -1.64
CA SER A 236 15.89 -14.24 -1.58
C SER A 236 14.88 -13.96 -2.69
N THR A 237 14.17 -14.99 -3.13
CA THR A 237 13.11 -14.89 -4.14
C THR A 237 11.75 -15.01 -3.49
N ILE A 238 10.79 -14.20 -3.92
CA ILE A 238 9.41 -14.26 -3.44
C ILE A 238 8.45 -14.25 -4.63
N ASP A 239 7.53 -15.21 -4.69
CA ASP A 239 6.46 -15.23 -5.69
C ASP A 239 5.43 -14.12 -5.42
N ALA A 240 5.35 -13.15 -6.33
CA ALA A 240 4.43 -12.02 -6.22
C ALA A 240 3.13 -12.20 -7.02
N ARG A 241 2.87 -13.35 -7.67
CA ARG A 241 1.71 -13.56 -8.56
C ARG A 241 0.37 -13.20 -7.90
N GLN A 242 0.15 -13.64 -6.66
CA GLN A 242 -1.09 -13.34 -5.92
C GLN A 242 -1.23 -11.84 -5.63
N HIS A 243 -0.15 -11.18 -5.26
CA HIS A 243 -0.11 -9.75 -4.96
C HIS A 243 -0.33 -8.92 -6.23
N ILE A 244 0.29 -9.31 -7.35
CA ILE A 244 0.06 -8.71 -8.67
C ILE A 244 -1.41 -8.83 -9.06
N LYS A 245 -2.00 -10.03 -8.94
CA LYS A 245 -3.42 -10.26 -9.25
C LYS A 245 -4.34 -9.43 -8.35
N SER A 246 -4.03 -9.31 -7.07
CA SER A 246 -4.79 -8.49 -6.11
C SER A 246 -4.72 -6.99 -6.46
N LEU A 247 -3.51 -6.48 -6.66
CA LEU A 247 -3.27 -5.06 -6.94
C LEU A 247 -3.87 -4.64 -8.28
N ARG A 248 -3.73 -5.43 -9.36
CA ARG A 248 -4.41 -5.15 -10.64
C ARG A 248 -5.92 -5.01 -10.48
N ARG A 249 -6.55 -5.89 -9.70
CA ARG A 249 -7.99 -5.80 -9.41
C ARG A 249 -8.35 -4.52 -8.66
N GLN A 250 -7.52 -4.07 -7.74
CA GLN A 250 -7.76 -2.80 -7.02
C GLN A 250 -7.56 -1.58 -7.92
N LEU A 251 -6.53 -1.58 -8.77
CA LEU A 251 -6.31 -0.51 -9.74
C LEU A 251 -7.50 -0.38 -10.70
N ASN A 252 -7.97 -1.49 -11.27
CA ASN A 252 -9.16 -1.49 -12.12
C ASN A 252 -10.45 -1.06 -11.38
N ARG A 253 -10.52 -1.27 -10.07
CA ARG A 253 -11.66 -0.80 -9.27
C ARG A 253 -11.62 0.69 -9.01
N LEU A 254 -10.43 1.26 -8.82
CA LEU A 254 -10.24 2.72 -8.75
C LEU A 254 -10.64 3.41 -10.05
N GLU A 255 -10.47 2.76 -11.20
CA GLU A 255 -10.97 3.22 -12.50
C GLU A 255 -12.51 3.19 -12.62
N ARG A 256 -13.22 2.65 -11.63
CA ARG A 256 -14.70 2.61 -11.56
C ARG A 256 -15.26 3.43 -10.40
N VAL A 257 -14.51 4.45 -9.97
CA VAL A 257 -14.91 5.32 -8.84
C VAL A 257 -16.12 6.18 -9.16
N GLU A 258 -16.49 6.32 -10.43
CA GLU A 258 -17.65 7.06 -10.93
C GLU A 258 -18.95 6.65 -10.24
N ASP A 259 -19.13 5.35 -9.99
CA ASP A 259 -20.30 4.80 -9.31
C ASP A 259 -20.39 5.32 -7.86
N LEU A 260 -19.24 5.49 -7.19
CA LEU A 260 -19.18 6.10 -5.86
C LEU A 260 -19.44 7.60 -5.94
N LEU A 261 -18.87 8.28 -6.92
CA LEU A 261 -19.04 9.71 -7.10
C LEU A 261 -20.50 10.09 -7.40
N ALA A 262 -21.25 9.22 -8.09
CA ALA A 262 -22.66 9.43 -8.39
C ALA A 262 -23.57 9.32 -7.15
N GLN A 263 -23.09 8.72 -6.07
CA GLN A 263 -23.84 8.55 -4.82
C GLN A 263 -23.50 9.63 -3.78
N LEU A 264 -22.55 10.51 -4.08
CA LEU A 264 -22.19 11.60 -3.17
C LEU A 264 -23.24 12.72 -3.23
N PRO A 265 -23.62 13.31 -2.08
CA PRO A 265 -24.41 14.53 -2.07
C PRO A 265 -23.74 15.65 -2.88
N ASP A 266 -24.54 16.47 -3.54
CA ASP A 266 -24.06 17.62 -4.28
C ASP A 266 -23.26 18.57 -3.37
N GLY A 267 -22.14 19.07 -3.88
CA GLY A 267 -21.24 19.96 -3.13
C GLY A 267 -20.35 19.27 -2.10
N THR A 268 -20.35 17.93 -2.02
CA THR A 268 -19.39 17.21 -1.16
C THR A 268 -17.96 17.60 -1.51
N THR A 269 -17.17 17.98 -0.50
CA THR A 269 -15.74 18.25 -0.64
C THR A 269 -15.02 17.89 0.66
N PHE A 270 -13.76 17.49 0.53
CA PHE A 270 -12.83 17.20 1.62
C PHE A 270 -11.75 18.29 1.74
N ASP A 271 -11.96 19.44 1.09
CA ASP A 271 -11.06 20.59 1.19
C ASP A 271 -10.92 21.04 2.65
N LEU A 272 -9.67 21.18 3.07
CA LEU A 272 -9.29 21.66 4.40
C LEU A 272 -9.33 23.19 4.51
N ALA A 273 -9.59 23.90 3.41
CA ALA A 273 -9.70 25.35 3.34
C ALA A 273 -8.49 26.02 3.98
N TYR A 274 -7.31 25.81 3.41
CA TYR A 274 -6.08 26.39 3.96
C TYR A 274 -6.07 27.92 3.84
N ASP A 275 -5.59 28.61 4.88
CA ASP A 275 -5.44 30.07 4.94
C ASP A 275 -4.28 30.63 4.08
N GLY A 276 -3.48 29.75 3.48
CA GLY A 276 -2.31 30.13 2.71
C GLY A 276 -1.84 29.03 1.75
N THR A 277 -0.98 29.42 0.81
CA THR A 277 -0.48 28.52 -0.24
C THR A 277 0.79 27.77 0.16
N ASN A 278 1.55 28.28 1.13
CA ASN A 278 2.80 27.66 1.58
C ASN A 278 2.50 26.43 2.45
N PRO A 279 2.82 25.20 1.98
CA PRO A 279 2.52 23.98 2.73
C PRO A 279 3.18 23.89 4.11
N ARG A 280 4.24 24.67 4.36
CA ARG A 280 4.98 24.67 5.63
C ARG A 280 4.38 25.59 6.70
N THR A 281 3.58 26.57 6.31
CA THR A 281 3.07 27.61 7.22
C THR A 281 1.55 27.75 7.18
N ARG A 282 0.89 27.14 6.18
CA ARG A 282 -0.56 27.17 6.05
C ARG A 282 -1.25 26.38 7.17
N THR A 283 -2.41 26.85 7.59
CA THR A 283 -3.27 26.22 8.58
C THR A 283 -4.61 25.85 7.94
N ALA A 284 -5.12 24.66 8.23
CA ALA A 284 -6.45 24.25 7.79
C ALA A 284 -7.51 25.01 8.59
N THR A 285 -8.47 25.64 7.90
CA THR A 285 -9.51 26.47 8.55
C THR A 285 -10.92 25.88 8.45
N ARG A 286 -11.08 24.77 7.71
CA ARG A 286 -12.37 24.09 7.55
C ARG A 286 -12.98 23.75 8.92
N ASP A 287 -14.28 23.98 9.11
CA ASP A 287 -14.98 23.52 10.31
C ASP A 287 -14.90 21.99 10.45
N ARG A 288 -14.63 21.51 11.68
CA ARG A 288 -14.38 20.08 11.93
C ARG A 288 -15.64 19.24 11.86
N ASP A 289 -16.77 19.77 12.30
CA ASP A 289 -18.04 19.05 12.28
C ASP A 289 -18.54 18.92 10.84
N ASP A 290 -18.43 19.98 10.06
CA ASP A 290 -18.77 19.97 8.64
C ASP A 290 -17.84 19.04 7.84
N LEU A 291 -16.54 19.00 8.16
CA LEU A 291 -15.64 18.03 7.54
C LEU A 291 -15.96 16.59 7.96
N THR A 292 -16.31 16.36 9.22
CA THR A 292 -16.72 15.05 9.72
C THR A 292 -17.96 14.56 8.99
N LYS A 293 -18.97 15.42 8.80
CA LYS A 293 -20.16 15.11 7.98
C LYS A 293 -19.77 14.75 6.54
N ALA A 294 -18.90 15.55 5.92
CA ALA A 294 -18.43 15.30 4.55
C ALA A 294 -17.73 13.94 4.44
N VAL A 295 -16.79 13.62 5.33
CA VAL A 295 -16.08 12.32 5.36
C VAL A 295 -17.05 11.15 5.62
N ASN A 296 -18.12 11.39 6.37
CA ASN A 296 -19.15 10.38 6.68
C ASN A 296 -20.16 10.14 5.56
N THR A 297 -20.19 10.97 4.50
CA THR A 297 -20.99 10.69 3.29
C THR A 297 -20.61 9.37 2.61
N THR A 298 -19.39 8.88 2.86
CA THR A 298 -18.96 7.54 2.46
C THR A 298 -18.68 6.67 3.67
N GLU A 299 -19.29 5.50 3.66
CA GLU A 299 -19.12 4.50 4.70
C GLU A 299 -17.66 3.99 4.74
N ALA A 300 -17.10 3.95 5.95
CA ALA A 300 -15.85 3.26 6.21
C ALA A 300 -16.12 1.82 6.63
N ARG A 301 -15.33 0.90 6.07
CA ARG A 301 -15.29 -0.49 6.55
C ARG A 301 -14.09 -0.64 7.47
N TYR A 302 -14.19 -0.18 8.72
CA TYR A 302 -13.07 -0.30 9.66
C TYR A 302 -12.67 -1.77 9.85
N ARG A 303 -11.37 -2.04 9.98
CA ARG A 303 -10.80 -3.33 10.36
C ARG A 303 -9.63 -3.07 11.29
N SER A 304 -9.35 -3.98 12.22
CA SER A 304 -8.20 -3.85 13.13
C SER A 304 -6.86 -3.69 12.41
N THR A 305 -6.71 -4.31 11.23
CA THR A 305 -5.52 -4.21 10.36
C THR A 305 -5.35 -2.85 9.68
N CYS A 306 -6.40 -1.99 9.66
CA CYS A 306 -6.29 -0.63 9.14
C CYS A 306 -5.18 0.18 9.84
N ARG A 307 -4.83 -0.17 11.10
CA ARG A 307 -3.74 0.47 11.84
C ARG A 307 -2.37 0.39 11.16
N LEU A 308 -2.19 -0.59 10.27
CA LEU A 308 -0.92 -0.83 9.58
C LEU A 308 -0.84 -0.10 8.22
N HIS A 309 -1.99 0.33 7.67
CA HIS A 309 -2.07 0.70 6.26
C HIS A 309 -2.90 1.96 5.98
N CYS A 310 -3.72 2.44 6.93
CA CYS A 310 -4.63 3.56 6.72
C CYS A 310 -4.40 4.72 7.68
N GLN A 311 -4.17 5.91 7.11
CA GLN A 311 -4.02 7.18 7.82
C GLN A 311 -5.25 7.55 8.66
N LEU A 312 -6.46 7.21 8.21
CA LEU A 312 -7.70 7.47 8.93
C LEU A 312 -8.04 6.41 9.99
N THR A 313 -7.11 5.51 10.33
CA THR A 313 -7.40 4.38 11.22
C THR A 313 -7.95 4.80 12.59
N TYR A 314 -7.45 5.89 13.20
CA TYR A 314 -7.89 6.29 14.53
C TYR A 314 -9.25 6.99 14.50
N PHE A 315 -9.51 7.80 13.47
CA PHE A 315 -10.83 8.37 13.22
C PHE A 315 -11.88 7.27 13.02
N CYS A 316 -11.63 6.33 12.10
CA CYS A 316 -12.58 5.25 11.84
C CYS A 316 -12.71 4.27 13.03
N ARG A 317 -11.65 4.08 13.83
CA ARG A 317 -11.71 3.26 15.05
C ARG A 317 -12.54 3.93 16.14
N ALA A 318 -12.46 5.26 16.28
CA ALA A 318 -13.28 6.00 17.22
C ALA A 318 -14.77 5.83 16.87
N GLN A 319 -15.12 6.01 15.59
CA GLN A 319 -16.48 5.76 15.09
C GLN A 319 -16.94 4.31 15.32
N ALA A 320 -16.08 3.34 15.02
CA ALA A 320 -16.40 1.93 15.25
C ALA A 320 -16.60 1.59 16.73
N ARG A 321 -15.88 2.27 17.64
CA ARG A 321 -16.08 2.11 19.09
C ARG A 321 -17.38 2.74 19.56
N GLU A 322 -17.69 3.93 19.08
CA GLU A 322 -18.95 4.62 19.39
C GLU A 322 -20.16 3.80 18.91
N GLY A 323 -20.11 3.27 17.68
CA GLY A 323 -21.12 2.38 17.13
C GLY A 323 -21.08 0.94 17.67
N GLN A 324 -20.24 0.63 18.66
CA GLN A 324 -20.08 -0.71 19.23
C GLN A 324 -19.87 -1.81 18.19
N LEU A 325 -19.13 -1.54 17.11
CA LEU A 325 -18.90 -2.51 16.03
C LEU A 325 -17.93 -3.60 16.47
N VAL A 326 -18.22 -4.86 16.10
CA VAL A 326 -17.36 -6.01 16.43
C VAL A 326 -15.94 -5.91 15.85
N ASP A 327 -15.76 -5.10 14.80
CA ASP A 327 -14.46 -4.82 14.18
C ASP A 327 -13.38 -4.31 15.13
N VAL A 328 -13.78 -3.69 16.25
CA VAL A 328 -12.84 -3.18 17.25
C VAL A 328 -12.21 -4.29 18.09
N LEU A 329 -12.81 -5.49 18.12
CA LEU A 329 -12.34 -6.66 18.85
C LEU A 329 -11.24 -7.42 18.11
N GLY A 330 -11.14 -7.25 16.79
CA GLY A 330 -10.13 -7.89 15.95
C GLY A 330 -10.71 -8.83 14.90
N SER A 331 -9.83 -9.35 14.04
CA SER A 331 -10.24 -10.18 12.90
C SER A 331 -10.84 -11.51 13.32
N SER A 332 -10.22 -12.20 14.30
CA SER A 332 -10.72 -13.49 14.82
C SER A 332 -12.15 -13.34 15.36
N ALA A 333 -12.36 -12.41 16.31
CA ALA A 333 -13.69 -12.18 16.88
C ALA A 333 -14.73 -11.81 15.82
N ARG A 334 -14.37 -11.00 14.82
CA ARG A 334 -15.28 -10.69 13.70
C ARG A 334 -15.62 -11.92 12.86
N GLU A 335 -14.65 -12.79 12.60
CA GLU A 335 -14.86 -14.02 11.84
C GLU A 335 -15.75 -15.00 12.63
N ASP A 336 -15.50 -15.14 13.93
CA ASP A 336 -16.29 -15.98 14.84
C ASP A 336 -17.74 -15.47 14.98
N LEU A 337 -17.95 -14.14 14.98
CA LEU A 337 -19.27 -13.51 15.10
C LEU A 337 -20.05 -13.41 13.77
N GLY A 338 -19.45 -13.80 12.64
CA GLY A 338 -20.13 -13.91 11.35
C GLY A 338 -20.92 -12.66 10.94
N SER A 339 -22.26 -12.79 10.88
CA SER A 339 -23.20 -11.73 10.47
C SER A 339 -23.54 -10.73 11.59
N VAL A 340 -23.09 -10.95 12.82
CA VAL A 340 -23.35 -10.04 13.94
C VAL A 340 -22.40 -8.84 13.86
N GLU A 341 -22.97 -7.66 13.63
CA GLU A 341 -22.18 -6.45 13.37
C GLU A 341 -21.81 -5.66 14.63
N THR A 342 -22.60 -5.77 15.70
CA THR A 342 -22.38 -4.99 16.93
C THR A 342 -22.15 -5.88 18.17
N ILE A 343 -21.33 -5.38 19.08
CA ILE A 343 -21.05 -5.97 20.38
C ILE A 343 -22.34 -6.07 21.20
N THR A 344 -23.18 -5.04 21.16
CA THR A 344 -24.48 -5.04 21.84
C THR A 344 -25.39 -6.17 21.36
N THR A 345 -25.46 -6.39 20.04
CA THR A 345 -26.21 -7.52 19.47
C THR A 345 -25.62 -8.86 19.91
N ALA A 346 -24.30 -9.03 19.86
CA ALA A 346 -23.64 -10.26 20.29
C ALA A 346 -23.93 -10.60 21.76
N LEU A 347 -23.82 -9.60 22.65
CA LEU A 347 -24.13 -9.77 24.08
C LEU A 347 -25.61 -10.05 24.31
N GLY A 348 -26.51 -9.33 23.63
CA GLY A 348 -27.96 -9.60 23.74
C GLY A 348 -28.35 -11.00 23.28
N LEU A 349 -27.68 -11.56 22.26
CA LEU A 349 -27.86 -12.95 21.84
C LEU A 349 -27.28 -13.94 22.88
N ALA A 350 -26.12 -13.63 23.45
CA ALA A 350 -25.46 -14.43 24.48
C ALA A 350 -26.27 -14.51 25.79
N GLU A 351 -26.91 -13.41 26.17
CA GLU A 351 -27.77 -13.31 27.36
C GLU A 351 -29.20 -13.82 27.11
N GLY A 352 -29.55 -14.16 25.86
CA GLY A 352 -30.90 -14.59 25.47
C GLY A 352 -31.94 -13.46 25.48
N GLN A 353 -31.50 -12.19 25.52
CA GLN A 353 -32.36 -11.01 25.48
C GLN A 353 -32.82 -10.65 24.06
N LEU A 354 -32.05 -11.06 23.05
CA LEU A 354 -32.39 -10.89 21.64
C LEU A 354 -32.72 -12.24 21.02
N ALA A 355 -33.77 -12.27 20.20
CA ALA A 355 -34.08 -13.42 19.37
C ALA A 355 -33.08 -13.49 18.19
N ALA A 356 -32.53 -14.68 17.95
CA ALA A 356 -31.66 -14.91 16.81
C ALA A 356 -32.48 -14.90 15.51
N ALA A 357 -31.92 -14.32 14.44
CA ALA A 357 -32.41 -14.59 13.11
C ALA A 357 -32.15 -16.07 12.72
N PRO A 358 -32.90 -16.64 11.76
CA PRO A 358 -32.74 -18.05 11.38
C PRO A 358 -31.31 -18.43 10.96
N ASP A 359 -30.57 -17.51 10.33
CA ASP A 359 -29.18 -17.70 9.92
C ASP A 359 -28.16 -17.50 11.06
N GLN A 360 -28.62 -17.13 12.26
CA GLN A 360 -27.81 -16.86 13.44
C GLN A 360 -28.04 -17.86 14.59
N GLU A 361 -28.91 -18.86 14.42
CA GLU A 361 -29.30 -19.78 15.50
C GLU A 361 -28.10 -20.52 16.11
N ASP A 362 -27.22 -21.08 15.27
CA ASP A 362 -26.00 -21.78 15.70
C ASP A 362 -25.03 -20.85 16.44
N LEU A 363 -24.84 -19.64 15.91
CA LEU A 363 -23.99 -18.63 16.54
C LEU A 363 -24.55 -18.21 17.90
N ALA A 364 -25.86 -17.97 17.98
CA ALA A 364 -26.51 -17.59 19.22
C ALA A 364 -26.44 -18.72 20.27
N ALA A 365 -26.54 -19.98 19.85
CA ALA A 365 -26.33 -21.13 20.73
C ALA A 365 -24.89 -21.18 21.27
N ALA A 366 -23.88 -20.96 20.41
CA ALA A 366 -22.48 -20.89 20.81
C ALA A 366 -22.22 -19.73 21.79
N LEU A 367 -22.81 -18.55 21.53
CA LEU A 367 -22.69 -17.37 22.41
C LEU A 367 -23.33 -17.61 23.78
N ARG A 368 -24.53 -18.20 23.83
CA ARG A 368 -25.18 -18.58 25.10
C ARG A 368 -24.36 -19.59 25.89
N HIS A 369 -23.76 -20.56 25.19
CA HIS A 369 -22.87 -21.53 25.84
C HIS A 369 -21.62 -20.87 26.42
N ALA A 370 -20.99 -19.96 25.68
CA ALA A 370 -19.84 -19.19 26.16
C ALA A 370 -20.20 -18.31 27.37
N GLU A 371 -21.37 -17.68 27.36
CA GLU A 371 -21.86 -16.86 28.47
C GLU A 371 -22.18 -17.69 29.73
N HIS A 372 -22.71 -18.90 29.54
CA HIS A 372 -22.91 -19.86 30.62
C HIS A 372 -21.58 -20.23 31.29
N ILE A 373 -20.57 -20.61 30.51
CA ILE A 373 -19.21 -20.91 31.01
C ILE A 373 -18.62 -19.70 31.74
N ARG A 374 -18.75 -18.49 31.16
CA ARG A 374 -18.27 -17.25 31.79
C ARG A 374 -18.94 -17.03 33.16
N THR A 375 -20.23 -17.27 33.25
CA THR A 375 -21.00 -17.14 34.50
C THR A 375 -20.61 -18.20 35.52
N GLU A 376 -20.37 -19.45 35.12
CA GLU A 376 -19.88 -20.48 36.04
C GLU A 376 -18.48 -20.16 36.59
N LEU A 377 -17.59 -19.63 35.75
CA LEU A 377 -16.22 -19.30 36.15
C LEU A 377 -16.11 -18.02 37.01
N PHE A 378 -16.94 -17.01 36.74
CA PHE A 378 -16.79 -15.67 37.32
C PHE A 378 -18.00 -15.20 38.14
N GLY A 379 -19.14 -15.88 38.06
CA GLY A 379 -20.38 -15.52 38.76
C GLY A 379 -20.50 -16.06 40.19
N GLY A 380 -19.54 -16.88 40.64
CA GLY A 380 -19.49 -17.44 41.99
C GLY A 380 -18.84 -16.56 43.06
N ALA A 381 -18.41 -15.34 42.73
CA ALA A 381 -17.87 -14.36 43.67
C ALA A 381 -18.87 -13.19 43.84
N ALA A 382 -19.90 -13.43 44.64
CA ALA A 382 -20.77 -12.39 45.19
C ALA A 382 -20.86 -12.58 46.72
#